data_AF-T1RTX5-F1
#
_entry.id   AF-T1RTX5-F1
#
_cell.length_a   1.000
_cell.length_b   1.000
_cell.length_c   1.000
_cell.angle_alpha   90.00
_cell.angle_beta   90.00
_cell.angle_gamma   90.00
#
_symmetry.space_group_name_H-M   'P 1'
#
loop_
_entity.id
_entity.type
_entity.pdbx_description
1 polymer ?
#
loop_
_entity_poly.entity_id
_entity_poly.type
_entity_poly.pdbx_seq_one_letter_code
_entity_poly.pdbx_strand_id
1 'polypeptide(L)'
;LLLCSLYKIYEALEEALDTNASHEAVAPIYFPQELSRLESIGKDLEYFYGRSWREKMTVPAATLRYAQRLREVGRDHPEYLVAHAYTRYLGDLSGGQVLGRITQKSLGLKSGEGLLFFSFPAVSSPNLFKQLYRSRMNSIELTEEQR
;
A
#
# COMPACT_ATOMS: atom_id res chain seq x y z
N LEU A 1 -5.67 -11.23 -11.03
CA LEU A 1 -5.45 -11.86 -9.70
C LEU A 1 -4.59 -11.01 -8.79
N LEU A 2 -3.31 -10.74 -9.10
CA LEU A 2 -2.44 -9.93 -8.23
C LEU A 2 -3.02 -8.55 -7.90
N LEU A 3 -3.42 -7.75 -8.90
CA LEU A 3 -4.02 -6.43 -8.65
C LEU A 3 -5.31 -6.51 -7.82
N CYS A 4 -6.13 -7.55 -8.02
CA CYS A 4 -7.32 -7.76 -7.19
C CYS A 4 -6.96 -8.04 -5.73
N SER A 5 -5.90 -8.83 -5.51
CA SER A 5 -5.37 -9.09 -4.18
C SER A 5 -4.79 -7.83 -3.54
N LEU A 6 -3.99 -7.07 -4.28
CA LEU A 6 -3.43 -5.81 -3.80
C LEU A 6 -4.54 -4.83 -3.45
N TYR A 7 -5.56 -4.67 -4.31
CA TYR A 7 -6.70 -3.78 -4.04
C TYR A 7 -7.31 -4.07 -2.67
N LYS A 8 -7.59 -5.35 -2.35
CA LYS A 8 -8.17 -5.73 -1.06
C LYS A 8 -7.22 -5.59 0.13
N ILE A 9 -5.91 -5.75 -0.08
CA ILE A 9 -4.91 -5.53 0.97
C ILE A 9 -4.77 -4.03 1.27
N TYR A 10 -4.63 -3.18 0.25
CA TYR A 10 -4.52 -1.74 0.43
C TYR A 10 -5.84 -1.12 0.89
N GLU A 11 -7.00 -1.64 0.46
CA GLU A 11 -8.30 -1.22 1.00
C GLU A 11 -8.33 -1.36 2.52
N ALA A 12 -7.95 -2.53 3.04
CA ALA A 12 -7.93 -2.77 4.49
C ALA A 12 -6.80 -2.02 5.21
N LEU A 13 -5.61 -1.91 4.61
CA LEU A 13 -4.48 -1.19 5.20
C LEU A 13 -4.77 0.30 5.30
N GLU A 14 -5.24 0.93 4.22
CA GLU A 14 -5.52 2.36 4.15
C GLU A 14 -6.72 2.72 5.03
N GLU A 15 -7.78 1.91 5.06
CA GLU A 15 -8.91 2.07 6.01
C GLU A 15 -8.43 2.04 7.48
N ALA A 16 -7.54 1.11 7.82
CA ALA A 16 -6.99 0.99 9.17
C ALA A 16 -6.05 2.15 9.53
N LEU A 17 -5.24 2.63 8.58
CA LEU A 17 -4.37 3.80 8.76
C LEU A 17 -5.18 5.08 8.92
N ASP A 18 -6.21 5.29 8.10
CA ASP A 18 -7.10 6.45 8.17
C ASP A 18 -7.83 6.50 9.52
N THR A 19 -8.36 5.36 9.96
CA THR A 19 -9.05 5.23 11.26
C THR A 19 -8.13 5.58 12.43
N ASN A 20 -6.84 5.28 12.32
CA ASN A 20 -5.84 5.47 13.37
C ASN A 20 -4.89 6.64 13.09
N ALA A 21 -5.25 7.57 12.20
CA ALA A 21 -4.34 8.63 11.74
C ALA A 21 -3.82 9.53 12.89
N SER A 22 -4.55 9.64 13.99
CA SER A 22 -4.16 10.39 15.19
C SER A 22 -3.50 9.55 16.28
N HIS A 23 -3.39 8.22 16.11
CA HIS A 23 -2.73 7.35 17.08
C HIS A 23 -1.22 7.63 17.10
N GLU A 24 -0.60 7.69 18.29
CA GLU A 24 0.80 8.12 18.46
C GLU A 24 1.81 7.30 17.63
N ALA A 25 1.57 6.00 17.47
CA ALA A 25 2.41 5.11 16.66
C ALA A 25 2.15 5.19 15.14
N VAL A 26 0.99 5.71 14.71
CA VAL A 26 0.58 5.74 13.30
C VAL A 26 0.79 7.13 12.70
N ALA A 27 0.48 8.19 13.45
CA ALA A 27 0.58 9.57 13.00
C ALA A 27 1.94 9.94 12.38
N PRO A 28 3.11 9.48 12.91
CA PRO A 28 4.41 9.79 12.31
C PRO A 28 4.59 9.25 10.88
N ILE A 29 3.92 8.14 10.55
CA ILE A 29 4.06 7.43 9.27
C ILE A 29 2.84 7.60 8.34
N TYR A 30 1.89 8.45 8.70
CA TYR A 30 0.66 8.68 7.95
C TYR A 30 0.89 9.69 6.79
N PHE A 31 1.16 9.16 5.60
CA PHE A 31 1.44 9.92 4.36
C PHE A 31 0.48 9.55 3.22
N PRO A 32 -0.84 9.83 3.33
CA PRO A 32 -1.81 9.37 2.36
C PRO A 32 -1.61 9.98 0.96
N GLN A 33 -1.18 11.24 0.86
CA GLN A 33 -0.97 11.92 -0.42
C GLN A 33 0.18 11.26 -1.22
N GLU A 34 1.23 10.84 -0.52
CA GLU A 34 2.41 10.24 -1.12
C GLU A 34 2.25 8.74 -1.36
N LEU A 35 1.60 8.03 -0.43
CA LEU A 35 1.67 6.56 -0.36
C LEU A 35 0.38 5.82 -0.69
N SER A 36 -0.82 6.41 -0.55
CA SER A 36 -2.06 5.68 -0.79
C SER A 36 -2.11 5.14 -2.22
N ARG A 37 -2.48 3.87 -2.36
CA ARG A 37 -2.47 3.09 -3.62
C ARG A 37 -3.86 2.73 -4.09
N LEU A 38 -4.88 2.79 -3.24
CA LEU A 38 -6.21 2.26 -3.55
C LEU A 38 -6.80 2.86 -4.85
N GLU A 39 -6.68 4.17 -5.04
CA GLU A 39 -7.13 4.85 -6.26
C GLU A 39 -6.35 4.39 -7.49
N SER A 40 -5.01 4.35 -7.41
CA SER A 40 -4.14 3.91 -8.50
C SER A 40 -4.44 2.46 -8.91
N ILE A 41 -4.61 1.55 -7.95
CA ILE A 41 -4.96 0.15 -8.21
C ILE A 41 -6.36 0.07 -8.84
N GLY A 42 -7.32 0.88 -8.38
CA GLY A 42 -8.66 0.95 -8.97
C GLY A 42 -8.63 1.34 -10.44
N LYS A 43 -7.83 2.35 -10.80
CA LYS A 43 -7.63 2.77 -12.21
C LYS A 43 -6.95 1.68 -13.04
N ASP A 44 -5.95 0.99 -12.49
CA ASP A 44 -5.32 -0.14 -13.18
C ASP A 44 -6.31 -1.31 -13.38
N LEU A 45 -7.15 -1.61 -12.39
CA LEU A 45 -8.20 -2.63 -12.52
C LEU A 45 -9.26 -2.25 -13.57
N GLU A 46 -9.66 -0.98 -13.63
CA GLU A 46 -10.56 -0.49 -14.67
C GLU A 46 -9.93 -0.62 -16.06
N TYR A 47 -8.64 -0.32 -16.20
CA TYR A 47 -7.91 -0.52 -17.45
C TYR A 47 -7.95 -1.98 -17.93
N PHE A 48 -7.71 -2.95 -17.05
CA PHE A 48 -7.66 -4.37 -17.43
C PHE A 48 -9.03 -5.05 -17.54
N TYR A 49 -10.02 -4.65 -16.74
CA TYR A 49 -11.31 -5.36 -16.61
C TYR A 49 -12.53 -4.53 -17.06
N GLY A 50 -12.33 -3.26 -17.41
CA GLY A 50 -13.37 -2.29 -17.78
C GLY A 50 -14.12 -1.71 -16.57
N ARG A 51 -15.13 -0.88 -16.82
CA ARG A 51 -15.89 -0.15 -15.78
C ARG A 51 -16.50 -1.05 -14.69
N SER A 52 -16.94 -2.26 -15.06
CA SER A 52 -17.47 -3.26 -14.13
C SER A 52 -16.39 -4.12 -13.47
N TRP A 53 -15.15 -3.62 -13.35
CA TRP A 53 -14.03 -4.40 -12.80
C TRP A 53 -14.31 -4.94 -11.40
N ARG A 54 -15.06 -4.21 -10.57
CA ARG A 54 -15.44 -4.61 -9.21
C ARG A 54 -16.20 -5.93 -9.17
N GLU A 55 -17.15 -6.11 -10.10
CA GLU A 55 -17.96 -7.33 -10.22
C GLU A 55 -17.14 -8.52 -10.73
N LYS A 56 -16.05 -8.23 -11.45
CA LYS A 56 -15.15 -9.24 -12.04
C LYS A 56 -13.99 -9.62 -11.12
N MET A 57 -13.86 -8.97 -9.96
CA MET A 57 -12.77 -9.26 -9.03
C MET A 57 -12.91 -10.66 -8.44
N THR A 58 -11.92 -11.51 -8.71
CA THR A 58 -11.71 -12.75 -7.94
C THR A 58 -10.60 -12.53 -6.92
N VAL A 59 -10.93 -12.75 -5.64
CA VAL A 59 -10.01 -12.51 -4.51
C VAL A 59 -9.72 -13.85 -3.80
N PRO A 60 -8.45 -14.29 -3.74
CA PRO A 60 -8.09 -15.53 -3.04
C PRO A 60 -8.35 -15.45 -1.53
N ALA A 61 -8.68 -16.59 -0.92
CA ALA A 61 -8.88 -16.69 0.54
C ALA A 61 -7.68 -16.19 1.36
N ALA A 62 -6.45 -16.39 0.87
CA ALA A 62 -5.25 -15.86 1.52
C ALA A 62 -5.23 -14.33 1.59
N THR A 63 -5.72 -13.65 0.56
CA THR A 63 -5.86 -12.19 0.55
C THR A 63 -6.89 -11.73 1.58
N LEU A 64 -8.04 -12.41 1.66
CA LEU A 64 -9.07 -12.08 2.63
C LEU A 64 -8.58 -12.23 4.06
N ARG A 65 -7.80 -13.28 4.37
CA ARG A 65 -7.16 -13.45 5.68
C ARG A 65 -6.19 -12.31 6.00
N TYR A 66 -5.40 -11.86 5.02
CA TYR A 66 -4.50 -10.73 5.23
C TYR A 66 -5.31 -9.43 5.49
N ALA A 67 -6.29 -9.13 4.64
CA ALA A 67 -7.17 -7.97 4.84
C ALA A 67 -7.88 -8.00 6.20
N GLN A 68 -8.33 -9.17 6.66
CA GLN A 68 -8.90 -9.34 7.99
C GLN A 68 -7.87 -9.04 9.08
N ARG A 69 -6.65 -9.59 9.00
CA ARG A 69 -5.60 -9.32 9.97
C ARG A 69 -5.26 -7.84 10.08
N LEU A 70 -5.24 -7.12 8.95
CA LEU A 70 -5.01 -5.66 8.95
C LEU A 70 -6.08 -4.91 9.73
N ARG A 71 -7.36 -5.28 9.57
CA ARG A 71 -8.47 -4.68 10.31
C ARG A 71 -8.44 -5.02 11.80
N GLU A 72 -8.11 -6.28 12.13
CA GLU A 72 -7.94 -6.70 13.53
C GLU A 72 -6.81 -5.92 14.21
N VAL A 73 -5.64 -5.82 13.56
CA VAL A 73 -4.52 -5.02 14.06
C VAL A 73 -4.93 -3.55 14.22
N GLY A 74 -5.56 -2.96 13.22
CA GLY A 74 -5.99 -1.56 13.31
C GLY A 74 -7.02 -1.28 14.40
N ARG A 75 -7.82 -2.26 14.81
CA ARG A 75 -8.80 -2.09 15.88
C ARG A 75 -8.21 -2.34 17.26
N ASP A 76 -7.44 -3.42 17.38
CA ASP A 76 -7.07 -3.97 18.69
C ASP A 76 -5.63 -3.60 19.10
N HIS A 77 -4.74 -3.39 18.13
CA HIS A 77 -3.31 -3.11 18.33
C HIS A 77 -2.73 -2.17 17.25
N PRO A 78 -3.23 -0.92 17.14
CA PRO A 78 -2.88 0.00 16.06
C PRO A 78 -1.37 0.32 15.98
N GLU A 79 -0.61 0.17 17.06
CA GLU A 79 0.84 0.29 17.08
C GLU A 79 1.54 -0.65 16.10
N TYR A 80 0.97 -1.83 15.82
CA TYR A 80 1.54 -2.79 14.89
C TYR A 80 1.18 -2.53 13.41
N LEU A 81 0.34 -1.53 13.12
CA LEU A 81 0.09 -1.10 11.73
C LEU A 81 1.38 -0.62 11.05
N VAL A 82 2.33 -0.07 11.83
CA VAL A 82 3.63 0.39 11.31
C VAL A 82 4.38 -0.73 10.59
N ALA A 83 4.33 -1.96 11.09
CA ALA A 83 5.01 -3.11 10.51
C ALA A 83 4.42 -3.49 9.14
N HIS A 84 3.09 -3.42 9.02
CA HIS A 84 2.38 -3.69 7.77
C HIS A 84 2.61 -2.58 6.74
N ALA A 85 2.48 -1.32 7.16
CA ALA A 85 2.75 -0.16 6.31
C ALA A 85 4.20 -0.16 5.80
N TYR A 86 5.17 -0.45 6.67
CA TYR A 86 6.58 -0.62 6.31
C TYR A 86 6.75 -1.70 5.23
N THR A 87 6.20 -2.90 5.47
CA THR A 87 6.36 -4.03 4.54
C THR A 87 5.80 -3.72 3.16
N ARG A 88 4.66 -3.01 3.09
CA ARG A 88 4.02 -2.65 1.83
C ARG A 88 4.72 -1.47 1.15
N TYR A 89 4.65 -0.28 1.74
CA TYR A 89 5.05 0.95 1.07
C TYR A 89 6.55 1.03 0.75
N LEU A 90 7.43 0.59 1.66
CA LEU A 90 8.88 0.63 1.40
C LEU A 90 9.30 -0.45 0.40
N GLY A 91 8.56 -1.55 0.33
CA GLY A 91 8.69 -2.55 -0.73
C GLY A 91 8.37 -1.94 -2.10
N ASP A 92 7.25 -1.23 -2.21
CA ASP A 92 6.80 -0.59 -3.45
C ASP A 92 7.77 0.51 -3.92
N LEU A 93 8.26 1.36 -3.00
CA LEU A 93 9.25 2.40 -3.28
C LEU A 93 10.67 1.87 -3.53
N SER A 94 10.90 0.56 -3.39
CA SER A 94 12.19 -0.07 -3.63
C SER A 94 12.14 -0.96 -4.86
N GLY A 95 11.49 -2.12 -4.77
CA GLY A 95 11.41 -3.10 -5.86
C GLY A 95 10.31 -2.79 -6.87
N GLY A 96 9.28 -2.04 -6.47
CA GLY A 96 8.11 -1.74 -7.31
C GLY A 96 8.49 -1.02 -8.61
N GLN A 97 9.50 -0.14 -8.59
CA GLN A 97 9.97 0.54 -9.80
C GLN A 97 10.59 -0.42 -10.84
N VAL A 98 11.28 -1.47 -10.37
CA VAL A 98 11.81 -2.51 -11.25
C VAL A 98 10.68 -3.38 -11.78
N LEU A 99 9.76 -3.80 -10.90
CA LEU A 99 8.59 -4.60 -11.27
C LEU A 99 7.68 -3.87 -12.28
N GLY A 100 7.48 -2.57 -12.13
CA GLY A 100 6.69 -1.75 -13.06
C GLY A 100 7.28 -1.77 -14.47
N ARG A 101 8.60 -1.60 -14.61
CA ARG A 101 9.29 -1.70 -15.92
C ARG A 101 9.20 -3.10 -16.54
N ILE A 102 9.35 -4.14 -15.73
CA ILE A 102 9.19 -5.52 -16.19
C ILE A 102 7.76 -5.75 -16.67
N THR A 103 6.77 -5.34 -15.88
CA THR A 103 5.34 -5.47 -16.19
C THR A 103 4.99 -4.75 -17.49
N GLN A 104 5.46 -3.51 -17.65
CA GLN A 104 5.27 -2.72 -18.86
C GLN A 104 5.75 -3.48 -20.10
N LYS A 105 6.99 -3.98 -20.06
CA LYS A 105 7.61 -4.69 -21.17
C LYS A 105 6.90 -6.01 -21.46
N SER A 106 6.63 -6.81 -20.42
CA SER A 106 6.04 -8.14 -20.56
C SER A 106 4.60 -8.12 -21.08
N LEU A 107 3.84 -7.06 -20.77
CA LEU A 107 2.44 -6.91 -21.17
C LEU A 107 2.25 -5.98 -22.39
N GLY A 108 3.34 -5.42 -22.95
CA GLY A 108 3.26 -4.51 -24.09
C GLY A 108 2.51 -3.21 -23.81
N LEU A 109 2.55 -2.74 -22.55
CA LEU A 109 1.77 -1.58 -22.11
C LEU A 109 2.41 -0.27 -22.60
N LYS A 110 1.54 0.68 -22.98
CA LYS A 110 1.95 2.08 -23.15
C LYS A 110 2.31 2.66 -21.77
N SER A 111 3.17 3.67 -21.77
CA SER A 111 3.57 4.32 -20.51
C SER A 111 2.35 4.88 -19.77
N GLY A 112 2.24 4.58 -18.47
CA GLY A 112 1.26 5.17 -17.56
C GLY A 112 -0.02 4.35 -17.32
N GLU A 113 -0.64 3.79 -18.35
CA GLU A 113 -1.91 3.03 -18.19
C GLU A 113 -1.65 1.58 -17.73
N GLY A 114 -2.43 1.11 -16.76
CA GLY A 114 -2.29 -0.24 -16.20
C GLY A 114 -1.04 -0.45 -15.33
N LEU A 115 -0.36 0.64 -14.96
CA LEU A 115 0.89 0.66 -14.17
C LEU A 115 0.88 1.71 -13.06
N LEU A 116 -0.27 2.33 -12.77
CA LEU A 116 -0.39 3.44 -11.83
C LEU A 116 -0.03 3.03 -10.40
N PHE A 117 -0.26 1.76 -10.02
CA PHE A 117 0.19 1.21 -8.73
C PHE A 117 1.70 1.46 -8.48
N PHE A 118 2.52 1.36 -9.52
CA PHE A 118 3.97 1.55 -9.43
C PHE A 118 4.38 3.03 -9.46
N SER A 119 3.46 3.96 -9.70
CA SER A 119 3.74 5.39 -9.81
C SER A 119 3.45 6.15 -8.52
N PHE A 120 4.39 6.97 -8.06
CA PHE A 120 4.27 7.77 -6.84
C PHE A 120 4.46 9.25 -7.19
N PRO A 121 3.48 9.91 -7.82
CA PRO A 121 3.66 11.26 -8.37
C PRO A 121 3.93 12.33 -7.30
N ALA A 122 3.42 12.14 -6.07
CA ALA A 122 3.69 13.02 -4.94
C ALA A 122 5.05 12.74 -4.25
N VAL A 123 5.78 11.70 -4.67
CA VAL A 123 7.12 11.39 -4.16
C VAL A 123 8.17 11.80 -5.20
N SER A 124 8.80 12.96 -4.98
CA SER A 124 9.83 13.49 -5.89
C SER A 124 11.09 12.65 -5.95
N SER A 125 11.49 12.02 -4.84
CA SER A 125 12.64 11.14 -4.75
C SER A 125 12.33 9.93 -3.85
N PRO A 126 12.18 8.72 -4.41
CA PRO A 126 11.92 7.52 -3.62
C PRO A 126 12.99 7.26 -2.56
N ASN A 127 14.25 7.58 -2.84
CA ASN A 127 15.34 7.37 -1.89
C ASN A 127 15.25 8.31 -0.69
N LEU A 128 15.04 9.62 -0.92
CA LEU A 128 14.87 10.59 0.15
C LEU A 128 13.61 10.32 0.96
N PHE A 129 12.51 9.96 0.29
CA PHE A 129 11.26 9.64 0.98
C PHE A 129 11.38 8.39 1.86
N LYS A 130 12.09 7.34 1.42
CA LYS A 130 12.37 6.18 2.28
C LYS A 130 13.24 6.53 3.49
N GLN A 131 14.17 7.47 3.36
CA GLN A 131 14.96 7.95 4.50
C GLN A 131 14.09 8.72 5.48
N LEU A 132 13.25 9.63 4.99
CA LEU A 132 12.25 10.35 5.79
C LEU A 132 11.33 9.37 6.53
N TYR A 133 10.74 8.41 5.81
CA TYR A 133 9.82 7.43 6.39
C TYR A 133 10.48 6.62 7.50
N ARG A 134 11.72 6.15 7.30
CA ARG A 134 12.48 5.45 8.36
C ARG A 134 12.77 6.35 9.56
N SER A 135 13.10 7.62 9.32
CA SER A 135 13.32 8.58 10.41
C SER A 135 12.05 8.80 11.23
N ARG A 136 10.88 8.86 10.59
CA ARG A 136 9.58 9.00 11.25
C ARG A 136 9.18 7.75 12.02
N MET A 137 9.46 6.57 11.45
CA MET A 137 9.24 5.31 12.13
C MET A 137 10.11 5.19 13.39
N ASN A 138 11.38 5.62 13.32
CA ASN A 138 12.29 5.61 14.45
C ASN A 138 11.92 6.60 15.57
N SER A 139 11.04 7.57 15.31
CA SER A 139 10.54 8.49 16.34
C SER A 139 9.30 7.98 17.07
N ILE A 140 8.79 6.79 16.72
CA ILE A 140 7.69 6.17 17.45
C ILE A 140 8.23 5.63 18.77
N GLU A 141 7.60 6.04 19.87
CA GLU A 141 7.89 5.50 21.20
C GLU A 141 7.16 4.17 21.37
N LEU A 142 7.92 3.08 21.56
CA LEU A 142 7.40 1.74 21.78
C LEU A 142 8.05 1.16 23.05
N THR A 143 7.30 0.34 23.78
CA THR A 143 7.86 -0.50 24.85
C THR A 143 8.81 -1.55 24.28
N GLU A 144 9.58 -2.22 25.14
CA GLU A 144 10.47 -3.30 24.71
C GLU A 144 9.70 -4.49 24.12
N GLU A 145 8.52 -4.82 24.65
CA GLU A 145 7.66 -5.89 24.13
C GLU A 145 7.08 -5.57 22.74
N GLN A 146 6.83 -4.29 22.46
CA GLN A 146 6.28 -3.83 21.18
C GLN A 146 7.32 -3.77 20.05
N ARG A 147 8.63 -3.82 20.36
CA ARG A 147 9.73 -3.65 19.38
C ARG A 147 10.20 -4.97 18.77
#